data_AF-A0A9W6TCX0-F1
#
_entry.id   AF-A0A9W6TCX0-F1
#
_cell.length_a   1.000
_cell.length_b   1.000
_cell.length_c   1.000
_cell.angle_alpha   90.00
_cell.angle_beta   90.00
_cell.angle_gamma   90.00
#
_symmetry.space_group_name_H-M   'P 1'
#
loop_
_entity.id
_entity.type
_entity.pdbx_description
1 polymer ?
#
loop_
_entity_poly.entity_id
_entity_poly.type
_entity_poly.pdbx_seq_one_letter_code
_entity_poly.pdbx_strand_id
1 'polypeptide(L)'
;MVGRFLLLFGIFKIQVMYADLVPLERIIQIDTSNESSIIAAARELKHQPIDVLINNAGVGGKDGIDKTMKTEMMKQFEVNTVGSFLMTRSFLPHLKLAAAKTGWPRSPLFRLAWEALR
;
A
#
# COMPACT_ATOMS: atom_id res chain seq x y z
N MET A 1 7.71 -1.64 22.65
CA MET A 1 8.36 -1.87 21.33
C MET A 1 7.53 -1.08 20.32
N VAL A 2 8.05 0.04 19.84
CA VAL A 2 7.31 0.96 18.95
C VAL A 2 7.16 0.28 17.60
N GLY A 3 5.92 0.01 17.16
CA GLY A 3 5.67 -0.58 15.84
C GLY A 3 6.26 0.32 14.76
N ARG A 4 6.97 -0.27 13.79
CA ARG A 4 7.54 0.48 12.66
C ARG A 4 6.47 0.59 11.59
N PHE A 5 5.73 1.70 11.64
CA PHE A 5 4.71 2.01 10.66
C PHE A 5 5.36 2.58 9.41
N LEU A 6 5.43 1.80 8.34
CA LEU A 6 5.74 2.34 7.03
C LEU A 6 4.43 2.61 6.29
N LEU A 7 3.92 3.84 6.40
CA LEU A 7 2.86 4.28 5.50
C LEU A 7 3.46 4.57 4.12
N LEU A 8 3.08 3.76 3.14
CA LEU A 8 3.44 3.95 1.74
C LEU A 8 2.30 4.69 1.04
N PHE A 9 2.55 5.95 0.70
CA PHE A 9 1.53 6.90 0.26
C PHE A 9 1.62 7.15 -1.25
N GLY A 10 0.56 6.84 -2.01
CA GLY A 10 0.33 7.36 -3.36
C GLY A 10 -0.56 8.62 -3.34
N ILE A 11 -0.39 9.47 -4.35
CA ILE A 11 -0.39 10.94 -4.27
C ILE A 11 -1.79 11.59 -4.50
N PHE A 12 -2.21 12.58 -3.68
CA PHE A 12 -2.36 14.04 -4.01
C PHE A 12 -3.13 14.81 -2.91
N LYS A 13 -2.50 15.92 -2.46
CA LYS A 13 -2.98 17.01 -1.57
C LYS A 13 -3.13 16.77 -0.06
N ILE A 14 -3.56 15.62 0.44
CA ILE A 14 -3.75 15.46 1.90
C ILE A 14 -2.42 15.17 2.63
N GLN A 15 -1.47 14.51 1.97
CA GLN A 15 -0.25 14.00 2.63
C GLN A 15 0.74 15.06 3.14
N VAL A 16 0.99 16.14 2.40
CA VAL A 16 1.97 17.16 2.83
C VAL A 16 1.46 17.97 4.01
N MET A 17 0.14 18.13 4.11
CA MET A 17 -0.48 18.96 5.14
C MET A 17 -0.41 18.36 6.56
N TYR A 18 -0.18 17.05 6.67
CA TYR A 18 -0.13 16.32 7.95
C TYR A 18 1.19 15.60 8.22
N ALA A 19 2.20 15.78 7.38
CA ALA A 19 3.53 15.22 7.62
C ALA A 19 4.14 15.71 8.95
N ASP A 20 3.70 16.88 9.43
CA ASP A 20 4.12 17.45 10.71
C ASP A 20 3.33 16.89 11.91
N LEU A 21 2.22 16.17 11.69
CA LEU A 21 1.37 15.63 12.76
C LEU A 21 1.86 14.28 13.31
N VAL A 22 2.68 13.55 12.56
CA VAL A 22 3.26 12.27 12.98
C VAL A 22 4.72 12.23 12.58
N PRO A 23 5.64 11.80 13.47
CA PRO A 23 7.03 11.65 13.11
C PRO A 23 7.18 10.56 12.04
N LEU A 24 7.45 10.98 10.81
CA LEU A 24 7.74 10.08 9.69
C LEU A 24 9.22 9.69 9.73
N GLU A 25 9.52 8.39 9.75
CA GLU A 25 10.91 7.88 9.69
C GLU A 25 11.47 8.03 8.26
N ARG A 26 10.63 7.91 7.23
CA ARG A 26 11.03 7.96 5.82
C ARG A 26 9.86 8.30 4.90
N ILE A 27 10.14 9.01 3.81
CA ILE A 27 9.20 9.27 2.71
C ILE A 27 9.75 8.60 1.44
N ILE A 28 8.93 7.78 0.79
CA ILE A 28 9.24 7.14 -0.50
C ILE A 28 8.14 7.51 -1.48
N GLN A 29 8.53 8.04 -2.63
CA GLN A 29 7.59 8.41 -3.68
C GLN A 29 7.21 7.17 -4.49
N ILE A 30 5.91 6.93 -4.64
CA ILE A 30 5.37 5.81 -5.40
C ILE A 30 4.21 6.30 -6.26
N ASP A 31 4.27 6.01 -7.56
CA ASP A 31 3.14 6.14 -8.47
C ASP A 31 2.43 4.79 -8.58
N THR A 32 1.23 4.69 -8.00
CA THR A 32 0.47 3.43 -7.98
C THR A 32 -0.14 3.05 -9.32
N SER A 33 -0.14 3.95 -10.31
CA SER A 33 -0.48 3.61 -11.70
C SER A 33 0.70 3.04 -12.49
N ASN A 34 1.92 3.07 -11.94
CA ASN A 34 3.13 2.63 -12.60
C ASN A 34 3.77 1.44 -11.86
N GLU A 35 3.59 0.23 -12.40
CA GLU A 35 4.13 -1.00 -11.80
C GLU A 35 5.65 -0.94 -11.58
N SER A 36 6.41 -0.31 -12.48
CA SER A 36 7.87 -0.17 -12.31
C SER A 36 8.23 0.73 -11.14
N SER A 37 7.44 1.77 -10.86
CA SER A 37 7.61 2.63 -9.68
C SER A 37 7.38 1.85 -8.39
N ILE A 38 6.33 1.02 -8.35
CA ILE A 38 6.02 0.15 -7.21
C ILE A 38 7.15 -0.86 -6.95
N ILE A 39 7.62 -1.53 -8.00
CA ILE A 39 8.72 -2.51 -7.89
C ILE A 39 10.01 -1.84 -7.41
N ALA A 40 10.32 -0.64 -7.90
CA ALA A 40 11.49 0.11 -7.47
C ALA A 40 11.43 0.43 -5.97
N ALA A 41 10.28 0.89 -5.48
CA ALA A 41 10.08 1.19 -4.06
C ALA A 41 10.17 -0.06 -3.17
N ALA A 42 9.54 -1.17 -3.56
CA ALA A 42 9.66 -2.45 -2.84
C ALA A 42 11.13 -2.92 -2.79
N ARG A 43 11.88 -2.72 -3.88
CA ARG A 43 13.31 -3.05 -3.94
C ARG A 43 14.15 -2.16 -3.04
N GLU A 44 13.86 -0.86 -2.97
CA GLU A 44 14.56 0.08 -2.06
C GLU A 44 14.44 -0.37 -0.60
N LEU A 45 13.27 -0.90 -0.24
CA LEU A 45 12.95 -1.34 1.12
C LEU A 45 13.32 -2.80 1.39
N LYS A 46 14.07 -3.46 0.51
CA LYS A 46 14.35 -4.90 0.60
C LYS A 46 14.87 -5.26 1.99
N HIS A 47 14.38 -6.39 2.52
CA HIS A 47 14.68 -6.90 3.87
C HIS A 47 14.17 -6.04 5.04
N GLN A 48 13.49 -4.92 4.78
CA GLN A 48 12.81 -4.16 5.82
C GLN A 48 11.43 -4.76 6.09
N PRO A 49 11.11 -5.16 7.34
CA PRO A 49 9.76 -5.59 7.70
C PRO A 49 8.81 -4.39 7.66
N ILE A 50 7.60 -4.60 7.12
CA ILE A 50 6.52 -3.62 7.13
C ILE A 50 5.35 -4.26 7.87
N ASP A 51 4.96 -3.72 9.02
CA ASP A 51 3.87 -4.28 9.82
C ASP A 51 2.49 -3.96 9.24
N VAL A 52 2.36 -2.78 8.62
CA VAL A 52 1.10 -2.27 8.06
C VAL A 52 1.37 -1.65 6.70
N LEU A 53 0.66 -2.12 5.66
CA LEU A 53 0.60 -1.50 4.34
C LEU A 53 -0.78 -0.86 4.17
N ILE A 54 -0.83 0.45 3.91
CA ILE A 54 -2.09 1.18 3.69
C ILE A 54 -2.15 1.61 2.23
N ASN A 55 -2.96 0.91 1.43
CA ASN A 55 -3.22 1.28 0.04
C ASN A 55 -4.20 2.46 -0.03
N ASN A 56 -3.71 3.67 0.27
CA ASN A 56 -4.54 4.87 0.32
C ASN A 56 -4.60 5.65 -1.01
N ALA A 57 -3.73 5.32 -1.97
CA ALA A 57 -3.66 6.04 -3.23
C ALA A 57 -5.00 5.94 -3.99
N GLY A 58 -5.55 7.07 -4.41
CA GLY A 58 -6.80 7.07 -5.15
C GLY A 58 -7.06 8.35 -5.93
N VAL A 59 -7.70 8.21 -7.08
CA VAL A 59 -8.25 9.31 -7.87
C VAL A 59 -9.76 9.13 -8.01
N GLY A 60 -10.50 10.24 -8.00
CA GLY A 60 -11.93 10.27 -8.22
C GLY A 60 -12.30 11.01 -9.51
N GLY A 61 -13.48 10.72 -10.04
CA GLY A 61 -14.12 11.52 -11.09
C GLY A 61 -14.81 12.75 -10.50
N LYS A 62 -15.03 13.77 -11.33
CA LYS A 62 -15.82 14.96 -10.95
C LYS A 62 -17.27 14.90 -11.43
N ASP A 63 -17.52 14.08 -12.45
CA ASP A 63 -18.79 14.04 -13.16
C ASP A 63 -19.70 12.91 -12.66
N GLY A 64 -20.98 13.03 -12.98
CA GLY A 64 -21.98 12.00 -12.73
C GLY A 64 -21.84 10.79 -13.67
N ILE A 65 -22.60 9.74 -13.39
CA ILE A 65 -22.58 8.48 -14.18
C ILE A 65 -22.98 8.69 -15.65
N ASP A 66 -23.79 9.73 -15.92
CA ASP A 66 -24.27 10.14 -17.24
C ASP A 66 -23.18 10.80 -18.09
N LYS A 67 -22.12 11.31 -17.47
CA LYS A 67 -21.07 12.12 -18.11
C LYS A 67 -19.68 11.52 -18.02
N THR A 68 -19.44 10.62 -17.07
CA THR A 68 -18.14 9.98 -16.87
C THR A 68 -17.72 9.21 -18.12
N MET A 69 -16.57 9.56 -18.68
CA MET A 69 -16.03 8.83 -19.83
C MET A 69 -15.42 7.50 -19.39
N LYS A 70 -15.48 6.50 -20.28
CA LYS A 70 -14.79 5.22 -20.06
C LYS A 70 -13.32 5.42 -19.70
N THR A 71 -12.62 6.34 -20.37
CA THR A 71 -11.21 6.64 -20.11
C THR A 71 -10.95 7.12 -18.69
N GLU A 72 -11.83 7.97 -18.15
CA GLU A 72 -11.74 8.45 -16.77
C GLU A 72 -12.04 7.35 -15.76
N MET A 73 -13.05 6.53 -16.03
CA MET A 73 -13.36 5.35 -15.22
C MET A 73 -12.19 4.36 -15.19
N MET A 74 -11.60 4.07 -16.35
CA MET A 74 -10.46 3.17 -16.44
C MET A 74 -9.24 3.69 -15.67
N LYS A 75 -8.99 5.00 -15.70
CA LYS A 75 -7.94 5.62 -14.88
C LYS A 75 -8.18 5.43 -13.38
N GLN A 76 -9.43 5.55 -12.91
CA GLN A 76 -9.77 5.29 -11.51
C GLN A 76 -9.55 3.81 -11.15
N PHE A 77 -9.95 2.88 -12.02
CA PHE A 77 -9.68 1.45 -11.82
C PHE A 77 -8.19 1.13 -11.76
N GLU A 78 -7.39 1.75 -12.63
CA GLU A 78 -5.96 1.53 -12.69
C GLU A 78 -5.25 2.01 -11.41
N VAL A 79 -5.58 3.20 -10.91
CA VAL A 79 -4.98 3.73 -9.67
C VAL A 79 -5.52 3.05 -8.43
N ASN A 80 -6.85 3.01 -8.27
CA ASN A 80 -7.49 2.69 -6.99
C ASN A 80 -7.56 1.17 -6.76
N THR A 81 -7.75 0.41 -7.85
CA THR A 81 -7.96 -1.04 -7.78
C THR A 81 -6.69 -1.80 -8.15
N VAL A 82 -6.20 -1.61 -9.38
CA VAL A 82 -5.01 -2.34 -9.89
C VAL A 82 -3.76 -1.92 -9.12
N GLY A 83 -3.59 -0.63 -8.87
CA GLY A 83 -2.48 -0.10 -8.06
C GLY A 83 -2.43 -0.71 -6.66
N SER A 84 -3.56 -0.81 -5.96
CA SER A 84 -3.66 -1.45 -4.64
C SER A 84 -3.28 -2.93 -4.67
N PHE A 85 -3.69 -3.66 -5.71
CA PHE A 85 -3.29 -5.04 -5.93
C PHE A 85 -1.77 -5.16 -6.14
N LEU A 86 -1.19 -4.35 -7.04
CA LEU A 86 0.24 -4.38 -7.35
C LEU A 86 1.12 -3.98 -6.16
N MET A 87 0.69 -2.97 -5.39
CA MET A 87 1.32 -2.58 -4.13
C MET A 87 1.36 -3.77 -3.16
N THR A 88 0.21 -4.39 -2.90
CA THR A 88 0.12 -5.54 -1.98
C THR A 88 1.00 -6.69 -2.46
N ARG A 89 0.97 -7.01 -3.76
CA ARG A 89 1.80 -8.06 -4.36
C ARG A 89 3.30 -7.79 -4.18
N SER A 90 3.74 -6.56 -4.44
CA SER A 90 5.15 -6.18 -4.39
C SER A 90 5.68 -6.09 -2.96
N PHE A 91 4.85 -5.64 -2.02
CA PHE A 91 5.22 -5.49 -0.61
C PHE A 91 4.95 -6.74 0.24
N LEU A 92 4.29 -7.77 -0.30
CA LEU A 92 4.01 -9.04 0.41
C LEU A 92 5.25 -9.67 1.08
N PRO A 93 6.46 -9.69 0.48
CA PRO A 93 7.65 -10.19 1.16
C PRO A 93 7.96 -9.45 2.47
N HIS A 94 7.73 -8.14 2.51
CA HIS A 94 7.99 -7.29 3.68
C HIS A 94 6.96 -7.54 4.80
N LEU A 95 5.69 -7.72 4.42
CA LEU A 95 4.62 -8.12 5.35
C LEU A 95 4.91 -9.50 5.96
N LYS A 96 5.37 -10.45 5.13
CA LYS A 96 5.79 -11.79 5.61
C LYS A 96 6.97 -11.70 6.57
N LEU A 97 7.95 -10.82 6.31
CA LEU A 97 9.08 -10.58 7.22
C LEU A 97 8.62 -10.00 8.56
N ALA A 98 7.67 -9.06 8.56
CA ALA A 98 7.11 -8.50 9.78
C ALA A 98 6.35 -9.54 10.61
N ALA A 99 5.48 -10.32 9.97
CA ALA A 99 4.72 -11.39 10.62
C ALA A 99 5.63 -12.46 11.26
N ALA A 100 6.72 -12.84 10.57
CA ALA A 100 7.70 -13.79 11.09
C ALA A 100 8.44 -13.26 12.34
N LYS A 101 8.72 -11.95 12.40
CA LYS A 101 9.39 -11.32 13.55
C LYS A 101 8.47 -11.14 14.75
N THR A 102 7.19 -10.80 14.51
CA THR A 102 6.25 -10.40 15.57
C THR A 102 5.40 -11.57 16.09
N GLY A 103 5.47 -12.74 15.45
CA GLY A 103 4.68 -13.92 15.82
C GLY A 103 3.20 -13.79 15.48
N TRP A 104 2.83 -12.87 14.59
CA TRP A 104 1.46 -12.70 14.12
C TRP A 104 1.12 -13.73 13.03
N PRO A 105 -0.04 -14.40 13.10
CA PRO A 105 -1.07 -14.24 14.11
C PRO A 105 -0.75 -15.05 15.37
N ARG A 106 -0.84 -14.42 16.55
CA ARG A 106 -0.60 -15.10 17.83
C ARG A 106 -1.64 -16.18 18.13
N SER A 107 -2.76 -16.17 17.41
CA SER A 107 -3.84 -17.15 17.49
C SER A 107 -3.58 -18.34 16.57
N PRO A 108 -3.64 -19.59 17.07
CA PRO A 108 -3.56 -20.80 16.25
C PRO A 108 -4.60 -20.83 15.12
N LEU A 109 -5.80 -20.29 15.35
CA LEU A 109 -6.88 -20.23 14.36
C LEU A 109 -6.52 -19.32 13.19
N PHE A 110 -5.93 -18.16 13.46
CA PHE A 110 -5.50 -17.25 12.40
C PHE A 110 -4.26 -17.76 11.65
N ARG A 111 -3.37 -18.51 12.32
CA ARG A 111 -2.21 -19.15 11.67
C ARG A 111 -2.66 -20.19 10.62
N LEU A 112 -3.64 -21.03 10.95
CA LEU A 112 -4.21 -22.01 10.02
C LEU A 112 -4.88 -21.34 8.81
N ALA A 113 -5.66 -20.28 9.05
CA ALA A 113 -6.27 -19.49 7.97
C ALA A 113 -5.23 -18.82 7.05
N TRP A 114 -4.13 -18.36 7.64
CA TRP A 114 -3.02 -17.75 6.90
C TRP A 114 -2.22 -18.76 6.07
N GLU A 115 -2.03 -19.98 6.58
CA GLU A 115 -1.36 -21.06 5.85
C GLU A 115 -2.19 -21.59 4.68
N ALA A 116 -3.52 -21.59 4.78
CA ALA A 116 -4.42 -21.98 3.70
C ALA A 116 -4.45 -21.01 2.49
N LEU A 117 -3.93 -19.79 2.66
CA LEU A 117 -3.86 -18.75 1.60
C LEU A 117 -2.50 -18.72 0.88
N ARG A 118 -1.58 -19.65 1.20
CA ARG A 118 -0.24 -19.74 0.60
C ARG A 118 -0.22 -20.62 -0.64
#